data_AF-A0A943B1U7-F1
#
_entry.id   AF-A0A943B1U7-F1
#
_cell.length_a   1.000
_cell.length_b   1.000
_cell.length_c   1.000
_cell.angle_alpha   90.00
_cell.angle_beta   90.00
_cell.angle_gamma   90.00
#
_symmetry.space_group_name_H-M   'P 1'
#
loop_
_entity.id
_entity.type
_entity.pdbx_description
1 polymer ?
#
loop_
_entity_poly.entity_id
_entity_poly.type
_entity_poly.pdbx_seq_one_letter_code
_entity_poly.pdbx_strand_id
1 'polypeptide(L)'
;MKRLLFISSRLEPNNKNGAYLASKRNFDNLSCIENLKIDKCIIKLDTKFHSKLLNIFFFNRLEGSTPYMEKKILLTIKENNYDFIFLDGSGFGYLAEKIKRIFPNIKIIVFCHDINYFLFSTVLNEIKKTKKFLEIKKVLVMYKHIINSVINEKKYLEILIK
;
A
#
# COMPACT_ATOMS: atom_id res chain seq x y z
N MET A 1 -6.70 -24.92 9.80
CA MET A 1 -6.23 -24.25 8.57
C MET A 1 -6.19 -22.75 8.82
N LYS A 2 -5.04 -22.11 8.58
CA LYS A 2 -4.88 -20.66 8.78
C LYS A 2 -5.41 -19.87 7.58
N ARG A 3 -5.85 -18.63 7.78
CA ARG A 3 -6.36 -17.76 6.71
C ARG A 3 -5.55 -16.48 6.58
N LEU A 4 -5.16 -16.15 5.36
CA LEU A 4 -4.44 -14.94 5.00
C LEU A 4 -5.21 -14.12 3.97
N LEU A 5 -5.31 -12.81 4.20
CA LEU A 5 -5.79 -11.85 3.20
C LEU A 5 -4.58 -11.15 2.55
N PHE A 6 -4.40 -11.35 1.25
CA PHE A 6 -3.37 -10.71 0.45
C PHE A 6 -3.91 -9.42 -0.17
N ILE A 7 -3.39 -8.26 0.24
CA ILE A 7 -3.84 -6.94 -0.20
C ILE A 7 -2.77 -6.31 -1.08
N SER A 8 -3.10 -6.00 -2.34
CA SER A 8 -2.14 -5.45 -3.31
C SER A 8 -2.79 -4.45 -4.25
N SER A 9 -2.07 -3.36 -4.55
CA SER A 9 -2.37 -2.43 -5.65
C SER A 9 -1.65 -2.80 -6.96
N ARG A 10 -0.77 -3.81 -6.91
CA ARG A 10 0.20 -4.14 -7.97
C ARG A 10 -0.15 -5.41 -8.73
N LEU A 11 -1.01 -6.26 -8.17
CA LEU A 11 -1.48 -7.50 -8.80
C LEU A 11 -2.58 -7.26 -9.86
N GLU A 12 -2.45 -6.21 -10.66
CA GLU A 12 -3.36 -5.92 -11.77
C GLU A 12 -2.89 -6.63 -13.06
N PRO A 13 -3.67 -7.54 -13.66
CA PRO A 13 -3.25 -8.35 -14.81
C PRO A 13 -2.83 -7.53 -16.04
N ASN A 14 -3.37 -6.32 -16.17
CA ASN A 14 -3.18 -5.46 -17.33
C ASN A 14 -1.87 -4.65 -17.27
N ASN A 15 -1.13 -4.71 -16.15
CA ASN A 15 0.10 -3.93 -15.95
C ASN A 15 1.26 -4.84 -15.49
N LYS A 16 1.80 -5.65 -16.41
CA LYS A 16 2.84 -6.66 -16.13
C LYS A 16 4.26 -6.08 -16.00
N ASN A 17 4.43 -5.03 -15.20
CA ASN A 17 5.74 -4.46 -14.91
C ASN A 17 6.50 -5.26 -13.81
N GLY A 18 7.70 -4.81 -13.44
CA GLY A 18 8.52 -5.47 -12.42
C GLY A 18 7.81 -5.63 -11.08
N ALA A 19 7.07 -4.61 -10.62
CA ALA A 19 6.30 -4.66 -9.38
C ALA A 19 5.18 -5.70 -9.44
N TYR A 20 4.50 -5.84 -10.59
CA TYR A 20 3.52 -6.91 -10.82
C TYR A 20 4.18 -8.29 -10.72
N LEU A 21 5.33 -8.50 -11.36
CA LEU A 21 6.01 -9.80 -11.33
C LEU A 21 6.45 -10.18 -9.92
N ALA A 22 6.95 -9.23 -9.13
CA ALA A 22 7.29 -9.44 -7.73
C ALA A 22 6.05 -9.79 -6.89
N SER A 23 4.98 -9.00 -7.02
CA SER A 23 3.70 -9.24 -6.34
C SER A 23 3.11 -10.62 -6.67
N LYS A 24 3.10 -10.97 -7.96
CA LYS A 24 2.62 -12.27 -8.44
C LYS A 24 3.44 -13.42 -7.86
N ARG A 25 4.76 -13.32 -7.88
CA ARG A 25 5.64 -14.36 -7.28
C ARG A 25 5.38 -14.52 -5.79
N ASN A 26 5.20 -13.43 -5.05
CA ASN A 26 4.85 -13.50 -3.63
C ASN A 26 3.52 -14.22 -3.41
N PHE A 27 2.48 -13.84 -4.17
CA PHE A 27 1.18 -14.48 -4.10
C PHE A 27 1.24 -15.98 -4.45
N ASP A 28 1.91 -16.33 -5.55
CA ASP A 28 2.06 -17.70 -6.02
C ASP A 28 2.82 -18.55 -4.96
N ASN A 29 3.93 -18.03 -4.43
CA ASN A 29 4.73 -18.71 -3.40
C ASN A 29 3.94 -18.94 -2.10
N LEU A 30 3.20 -17.92 -1.64
CA LEU A 30 2.36 -18.06 -0.44
C LEU A 30 1.25 -19.09 -0.66
N SER A 31 0.70 -19.17 -1.88
CA SER A 31 -0.38 -20.10 -2.23
C SER A 31 0.05 -21.57 -2.21
N CYS A 32 1.35 -21.83 -2.28
CA CYS A 32 1.93 -23.17 -2.16
C CYS A 32 2.13 -23.62 -0.70
N ILE A 33 1.93 -22.75 0.30
CA ILE A 33 2.11 -23.11 1.70
C ILE A 33 0.97 -24.02 2.17
N GLU A 34 1.32 -25.24 2.58
CA GLU A 34 0.35 -26.18 3.15
C GLU A 34 -0.38 -25.59 4.37
N ASN A 35 -1.65 -25.93 4.53
CA ASN A 35 -2.50 -25.46 5.64
C ASN A 35 -2.77 -23.95 5.70
N LEU A 36 -2.48 -23.21 4.62
CA LEU A 36 -2.80 -21.79 4.48
C LEU A 36 -3.84 -21.55 3.37
N LYS A 37 -5.00 -21.01 3.73
CA LYS A 37 -5.98 -20.50 2.76
C LYS A 37 -5.73 -19.02 2.50
N ILE A 38 -5.62 -18.64 1.23
CA ILE A 38 -5.35 -17.26 0.83
C ILE A 38 -6.53 -16.69 0.06
N ASP A 39 -7.06 -15.59 0.57
CA ASP A 39 -8.01 -14.73 -0.15
C ASP A 39 -7.24 -13.49 -0.64
N LYS A 40 -7.62 -12.94 -1.81
CA LYS A 40 -6.95 -11.76 -2.40
C LYS A 40 -7.87 -10.55 -2.47
N CYS A 41 -7.32 -9.37 -2.18
CA CYS A 41 -7.95 -8.08 -2.32
C CYS A 41 -7.09 -7.17 -3.21
N ILE A 42 -7.55 -6.92 -4.43
CA ILE A 42 -6.84 -6.05 -5.37
C ILE A 42 -7.37 -4.63 -5.27
N ILE A 43 -6.50 -3.70 -4.89
CA ILE A 43 -6.77 -2.28 -4.79
C ILE A 43 -6.57 -1.66 -6.16
N LYS A 44 -7.68 -1.31 -6.82
CA LYS A 44 -7.60 -0.59 -8.09
C LYS A 44 -7.11 0.83 -7.86
N LEU A 45 -6.05 1.20 -8.55
CA LEU A 45 -5.55 2.56 -8.54
C LEU A 45 -6.57 3.47 -9.22
N ASP A 46 -7.08 4.47 -8.51
CA ASP A 46 -7.99 5.45 -9.11
C ASP A 46 -7.25 6.22 -10.21
N THR A 47 -7.83 6.19 -11.41
CA THR A 47 -7.31 6.86 -12.60
C THR A 47 -7.67 8.35 -12.60
N LYS A 48 -8.67 8.78 -11.80
CA LYS A 48 -9.09 10.18 -11.75
C LYS A 48 -8.10 11.00 -10.93
N PHE A 49 -7.57 12.05 -11.57
CA PHE A 49 -6.56 12.92 -10.97
C PHE A 49 -7.04 13.64 -9.69
N HIS A 50 -8.30 14.09 -9.67
CA HIS A 50 -8.86 14.83 -8.53
C HIS A 50 -8.97 14.00 -7.25
N SER A 51 -9.48 12.77 -7.34
CA SER A 51 -9.57 11.88 -6.18
C SER A 51 -8.20 11.47 -5.69
N LYS A 52 -7.25 11.21 -6.60
CA LYS A 52 -5.86 10.93 -6.26
C LYS A 52 -5.22 12.08 -5.47
N LEU A 53 -5.40 13.32 -5.93
CA LEU A 53 -4.95 14.50 -5.21
C LEU A 53 -5.60 14.61 -3.83
N LEU A 54 -6.92 14.42 -3.73
CA LEU A 54 -7.62 14.50 -2.44
C LEU A 54 -7.04 13.50 -1.43
N ASN A 55 -6.81 12.25 -1.86
CA ASN A 55 -6.25 11.19 -1.01
C ASN A 55 -4.81 11.48 -0.57
N ILE A 56 -3.99 12.02 -1.47
CA ILE A 56 -2.60 12.37 -1.17
C ILE A 56 -2.54 13.58 -0.23
N PHE A 57 -3.31 14.64 -0.50
CA PHE A 57 -3.17 15.92 0.20
C PHE A 57 -3.92 15.96 1.53
N PHE A 58 -5.13 15.40 1.59
CA PHE A 58 -5.99 15.50 2.78
C PHE A 58 -5.96 14.24 3.65
N PHE A 59 -5.71 13.06 3.06
CA PHE A 59 -5.75 11.78 3.80
C PHE A 59 -4.38 11.12 3.96
N ASN A 60 -3.33 11.73 3.40
CA ASN A 60 -1.95 11.23 3.45
C ASN A 60 -1.80 9.77 2.97
N ARG A 61 -2.67 9.32 2.04
CA ARG A 61 -2.67 7.94 1.56
C ARG A 61 -1.75 7.74 0.37
N LEU A 62 -1.18 6.54 0.29
CA LEU A 62 -0.36 6.04 -0.81
C LEU A 62 -1.00 4.76 -1.38
N GLU A 63 -0.41 4.22 -2.46
CA GLU A 63 -0.82 2.95 -3.08
C GLU A 63 -2.31 2.87 -3.48
N GLY A 64 -2.92 4.02 -3.79
CA GLY A 64 -4.34 4.11 -4.13
C GLY A 64 -5.29 3.80 -2.97
N SER A 65 -4.77 3.66 -1.74
CA SER A 65 -5.61 3.50 -0.56
C SER A 65 -6.51 4.74 -0.38
N THR A 66 -7.77 4.49 -0.01
CA THR A 66 -8.74 5.54 0.32
C THR A 66 -9.49 5.14 1.58
N PRO A 67 -10.04 6.09 2.36
CA PRO A 67 -10.85 5.76 3.54
C PRO A 67 -12.02 4.81 3.23
N TYR A 68 -12.63 4.94 2.05
CA TYR A 68 -13.70 4.05 1.58
C TYR A 68 -13.19 2.61 1.38
N MET A 69 -12.06 2.46 0.69
CA MET A 69 -11.46 1.15 0.45
C MET A 69 -11.00 0.48 1.75
N GLU A 70 -10.40 1.26 2.66
CA GLU A 70 -10.04 0.78 4.00
C GLU A 70 -11.26 0.27 4.75
N LYS A 71 -12.39 1.00 4.72
CA LYS A 71 -13.64 0.54 5.35
C LYS A 71 -14.10 -0.80 4.76
N LYS A 72 -14.05 -0.96 3.44
CA LYS A 72 -14.42 -2.21 2.77
C LYS A 72 -13.51 -3.38 3.19
N ILE A 73 -12.20 -3.15 3.23
CA ILE A 73 -11.21 -4.15 3.69
C ILE A 73 -11.49 -4.55 5.14
N LEU A 74 -11.74 -3.59 6.03
CA LEU A 74 -12.04 -3.87 7.44
C LEU A 74 -13.33 -4.69 7.62
N LEU A 75 -14.36 -4.44 6.80
CA LEU A 75 -15.58 -5.26 6.78
C LEU A 75 -15.27 -6.69 6.32
N THR A 76 -14.53 -6.84 5.22
CA THR A 76 -14.09 -8.16 4.74
C THR A 76 -13.28 -8.91 5.81
N ILE A 77 -12.41 -8.22 6.55
CA ILE A 77 -11.65 -8.82 7.64
C ILE A 77 -12.56 -9.31 8.76
N LYS A 78 -13.53 -8.47 9.17
CA LYS A 78 -14.51 -8.81 10.20
C LYS A 78 -15.35 -10.04 9.86
N GLU A 79 -15.73 -10.19 8.59
CA GLU A 79 -16.63 -11.26 8.12
C GLU A 79 -15.92 -12.61 7.94
N ASN A 80 -14.60 -12.61 7.70
CA ASN A 80 -13.89 -13.81 7.23
C ASN A 80 -12.86 -14.40 8.21
N ASN A 81 -12.67 -13.78 9.39
CA ASN A 81 -11.79 -14.28 10.46
C ASN A 81 -10.37 -14.63 9.97
N TYR A 82 -9.65 -13.65 9.41
CA TYR A 82 -8.25 -13.86 9.00
C TYR A 82 -7.30 -13.93 10.19
N ASP A 83 -6.30 -14.80 10.12
CA ASP A 83 -5.18 -14.86 11.06
C ASP A 83 -4.06 -13.87 10.66
N PHE A 84 -3.88 -13.71 9.35
CA PHE A 84 -2.79 -12.94 8.75
C PHE A 84 -3.31 -11.95 7.71
N ILE A 85 -2.70 -10.77 7.66
CA ILE A 85 -2.86 -9.82 6.55
C ILE A 85 -1.50 -9.63 5.91
N PHE A 86 -1.41 -9.85 4.60
CA PHE A 86 -0.23 -9.54 3.82
C PHE A 86 -0.47 -8.25 3.06
N LEU A 87 0.30 -7.21 3.40
CA LEU A 87 0.28 -5.91 2.74
C LEU A 87 1.41 -5.85 1.73
N ASP A 88 1.05 -5.90 0.45
CA ASP A 88 1.98 -5.93 -0.67
C ASP A 88 2.38 -4.50 -1.08
N GLY A 89 3.05 -3.80 -0.18
CA GLY A 89 3.58 -2.46 -0.39
C GLY A 89 3.76 -1.66 0.90
N SER A 90 4.71 -0.73 0.89
CA SER A 90 5.03 0.19 2.00
C SER A 90 4.07 1.38 2.12
N GLY A 91 3.10 1.51 1.21
CA GLY A 91 2.12 2.60 1.24
C GLY A 91 0.85 2.35 2.05
N PHE A 92 0.73 1.20 2.73
CA PHE A 92 -0.47 0.81 3.48
C PHE A 92 -0.37 1.03 4.99
N GLY A 93 0.56 1.87 5.46
CA GLY A 93 0.82 2.07 6.90
C GLY A 93 -0.42 2.46 7.69
N TYR A 94 -1.25 3.36 7.14
CA TYR A 94 -2.51 3.72 7.78
C TYR A 94 -3.56 2.59 7.82
N LEU A 95 -3.63 1.76 6.78
CA LEU A 95 -4.52 0.60 6.78
C LEU A 95 -4.04 -0.41 7.83
N ALA A 96 -2.73 -0.64 7.91
CA ALA A 96 -2.13 -1.51 8.92
C ALA A 96 -2.48 -1.04 10.35
N GLU A 97 -2.34 0.27 10.62
CA GLU A 97 -2.66 0.85 11.93
C GLU A 97 -4.12 0.62 12.29
N LYS A 98 -5.03 0.87 11.35
CA LYS A 98 -6.46 0.64 11.54
C LYS A 98 -6.79 -0.83 11.80
N ILE A 99 -6.18 -1.74 11.03
CA ILE A 99 -6.36 -3.19 11.22
C ILE A 99 -5.91 -3.57 12.63
N LYS A 100 -4.70 -3.18 13.06
CA LYS A 100 -4.18 -3.57 14.36
C LYS A 100 -4.98 -3.00 15.53
N ARG A 101 -5.50 -1.78 15.40
CA ARG A 101 -6.36 -1.17 16.42
C ARG A 101 -7.68 -1.90 16.60
N ILE A 102 -8.28 -2.39 15.51
CA ILE A 102 -9.60 -3.05 15.54
C ILE A 102 -9.45 -4.56 15.80
N PHE A 103 -8.40 -5.17 15.28
CA PHE A 103 -8.13 -6.60 15.31
C PHE A 103 -6.72 -6.86 15.86
N PRO A 104 -6.48 -6.65 17.17
CA PRO A 104 -5.13 -6.69 17.76
C PRO A 104 -4.45 -8.06 17.62
N ASN A 105 -5.22 -9.14 17.51
CA ASN A 105 -4.69 -10.50 17.40
C ASN A 105 -4.24 -10.86 15.98
N ILE A 106 -4.63 -10.08 14.97
CA ILE A 106 -4.23 -10.34 13.59
C ILE A 106 -2.75 -9.99 13.41
N LYS A 107 -2.01 -10.90 12.76
CA LYS A 107 -0.61 -10.67 12.38
C LYS A 107 -0.55 -9.97 11.03
N ILE A 108 0.21 -8.89 10.95
CA ILE A 108 0.38 -8.12 9.71
C ILE A 108 1.79 -8.39 9.19
N ILE A 109 1.88 -8.81 7.94
CA ILE A 109 3.12 -9.01 7.17
C ILE A 109 3.14 -7.91 6.12
N VAL A 110 4.28 -7.23 5.96
CA VAL A 110 4.43 -6.13 5.01
C VAL A 110 5.59 -6.46 4.09
N PHE A 111 5.35 -6.40 2.79
CA PHE A 111 6.39 -6.52 1.77
C PHE A 111 6.65 -5.16 1.13
N CYS A 112 7.82 -4.59 1.40
CA CYS A 112 8.23 -3.31 0.84
C CYS A 112 8.94 -3.54 -0.49
N HIS A 113 8.24 -3.32 -1.62
CA HIS A 113 8.83 -3.36 -2.96
C HIS A 113 9.96 -2.35 -3.12
N ASP A 114 9.74 -1.15 -2.59
CA ASP A 114 10.68 -0.05 -2.57
C ASP A 114 10.59 0.65 -1.20
N ILE A 115 11.65 1.37 -0.85
CA ILE A 115 11.59 2.37 0.21
C ILE A 115 11.02 3.65 -0.42
N ASN A 116 9.74 3.90 -0.18
CA ASN A 116 8.97 4.95 -0.85
C ASN A 116 9.62 6.34 -0.72
N TYR A 117 10.21 6.65 0.44
CA TYR A 117 10.95 7.90 0.63
C TYR A 117 12.06 8.09 -0.41
N PHE A 118 12.93 7.09 -0.62
CA PHE A 118 14.03 7.17 -1.57
C PHE A 118 13.53 7.17 -3.01
N LEU A 119 12.50 6.38 -3.31
CA LEU A 119 11.87 6.33 -4.62
C LEU A 119 11.36 7.73 -5.03
N PHE A 120 10.51 8.35 -4.22
CA PHE A 120 9.94 9.66 -4.54
C PHE A 120 10.97 10.79 -4.50
N SER A 121 11.97 10.71 -3.61
CA SER A 121 13.07 11.69 -3.56
C SER A 121 13.90 11.66 -4.83
N THR A 122 14.19 10.46 -5.36
CA THR A 122 14.93 10.30 -6.62
C THR A 122 14.12 10.88 -7.78
N VAL A 123 12.83 10.57 -7.87
CA VAL A 123 11.94 11.12 -8.90
C VAL A 123 11.88 12.65 -8.84
N LEU A 124 11.78 13.24 -7.63
CA LEU A 124 11.77 14.68 -7.45
C LEU A 124 13.08 15.33 -7.93
N ASN A 125 14.23 14.72 -7.64
CA ASN A 125 15.53 15.22 -8.08
C ASN A 125 15.64 15.20 -9.61
N GLU A 126 15.15 14.16 -10.28
CA GLU A 126 15.13 14.08 -11.74
C GLU A 126 14.20 15.14 -12.38
N ILE A 127 13.03 15.40 -11.78
CA ILE A 127 12.13 16.49 -12.22
C ILE A 127 12.84 17.84 -12.14
N LYS A 128 13.61 18.10 -11.07
CA LYS A 128 14.37 19.34 -10.88
C LYS A 128 15.49 19.49 -11.92
N LYS A 129 16.25 18.42 -12.19
CA LYS A 129 17.37 18.43 -13.16
C LYS A 129 16.92 18.70 -14.59
N THR A 130 15.79 18.12 -14.99
CA THR A 130 15.31 18.19 -16.39
C THR A 130 14.77 19.57 -16.80
N LYS A 131 14.89 20.61 -15.97
CA LYS A 131 14.30 21.95 -16.18
C LYS A 131 12.81 21.93 -16.58
N LYS A 132 12.09 20.84 -16.30
CA LYS A 132 10.61 20.75 -16.35
C LYS A 132 9.97 21.52 -15.19
N PHE A 133 10.57 22.64 -14.80
CA PHE A 133 10.13 23.50 -13.70
C PHE A 133 8.75 24.13 -13.98
N LEU A 134 8.30 24.13 -15.25
CA LEU A 134 6.94 24.49 -15.65
C LEU A 134 5.84 23.61 -15.03
N GLU A 135 6.18 22.49 -14.40
CA GLU A 135 5.23 21.61 -13.73
C GLU A 135 5.30 21.71 -12.20
N ILE A 136 5.21 22.93 -11.65
CA ILE A 136 5.14 23.21 -10.20
C ILE A 136 4.16 22.26 -9.48
N LYS A 137 3.02 21.95 -10.12
CA LYS A 137 2.04 20.98 -9.60
C LYS A 137 2.66 19.59 -9.36
N LYS A 138 3.45 19.06 -10.28
CA LYS A 138 4.10 17.75 -10.12
C LYS A 138 5.15 17.77 -9.01
N VAL A 139 5.90 18.86 -8.89
CA VAL A 139 6.86 19.06 -7.80
C VAL A 139 6.15 19.01 -6.44
N LEU A 140 5.07 19.77 -6.27
CA LEU A 140 4.27 19.79 -5.03
C LEU A 140 3.69 18.41 -4.70
N VAL A 141 3.15 17.70 -5.69
CA VAL A 141 2.63 16.35 -5.52
C VAL A 141 3.74 15.39 -5.07
N MET A 142 4.93 15.45 -5.66
CA MET A 142 6.07 14.61 -5.26
C MET A 142 6.56 14.93 -3.85
N TYR A 143 6.65 16.21 -3.47
CA TYR A 143 6.95 16.58 -2.08
C TYR A 143 5.94 15.97 -1.10
N LYS A 144 4.65 16.02 -1.44
CA LYS A 144 3.61 15.42 -0.60
C LYS A 144 3.72 13.90 -0.52
N HIS A 145 4.08 13.22 -1.62
CA HIS A 145 4.38 11.79 -1.60
C HIS A 145 5.53 11.45 -0.65
N ILE A 146 6.62 12.23 -0.64
CA ILE A 146 7.75 12.03 0.28
C ILE A 146 7.28 12.13 1.73
N ILE A 147 6.55 13.21 2.09
CA ILE A 147 6.01 13.40 3.44
C ILE A 147 5.11 12.23 3.84
N ASN A 148 4.18 11.84 2.96
CA ASN A 148 3.25 10.75 3.24
C ASN A 148 3.98 9.40 3.38
N SER A 149 5.12 9.20 2.73
CA SER A 149 5.91 7.98 2.84
C SER A 149 6.47 7.83 4.26
N VAL A 150 7.07 8.90 4.79
CA VAL A 150 7.56 8.94 6.17
C VAL A 150 6.44 8.67 7.16
N ILE A 151 5.25 9.26 6.94
CA ILE A 151 4.08 9.02 7.80
C ILE A 151 3.67 7.54 7.76
N ASN A 152 3.55 6.94 6.58
CA ASN A 152 3.15 5.53 6.45
C ASN A 152 4.18 4.58 7.07
N GLU A 153 5.47 4.84 6.87
CA GLU A 153 6.56 4.07 7.50
C GLU A 153 6.49 4.15 9.03
N LYS A 154 6.29 5.36 9.58
CA LYS A 154 6.08 5.54 11.02
C LYS A 154 4.90 4.73 11.55
N LYS A 155 3.79 4.66 10.80
CA LYS A 155 2.63 3.85 11.19
C LYS A 155 2.94 2.36 11.27
N TYR A 156 3.80 1.83 10.42
CA TYR A 156 4.26 0.45 10.56
C TYR A 156 5.11 0.25 11.82
N LEU A 157 6.02 1.17 12.12
CA LEU A 157 6.85 1.10 13.33
C LEU A 157 6.00 1.12 14.61
N GLU A 158 4.96 1.96 14.65
CA GLU A 158 4.02 2.03 15.78
C GLU A 158 3.26 0.71 16.05
N ILE A 159 3.11 -0.14 15.02
CA ILE A 159 2.46 -1.46 15.12
C ILE A 159 3.46 -2.56 15.52
N LEU A 160 4.72 -2.43 15.11
CA LEU A 160 5.76 -3.43 15.39
C LEU A 160 6.25 -3.39 16.85
N ILE A 161 6.15 -2.22 17.50
CA ILE A 161 6.62 -2.00 18.88
C ILE A 161 5.55 -2.39 19.93
N LYS A 162 4.35 -2.81 19.49
CA LYS A 162 3.22 -3.19 20.35
C LYS A 162 2.89 -4.67 20.25
#